data_AF-A0A9X9XBR1-F1
#
_entry.id   AF-A0A9X9XBR1-F1
#
_cell.length_a   1.000
_cell.length_b   1.000
_cell.length_c   1.000
_cell.angle_alpha   90.00
_cell.angle_beta   90.00
_cell.angle_gamma   90.00
#
_symmetry.space_group_name_H-M   'P 1'
#
loop_
_entity.id
_entity.type
_entity.pdbx_description
1 polymer ?
#
loop_
_entity_poly.entity_id
_entity_poly.type
_entity_poly.pdbx_seq_one_letter_code
_entity_poly.pdbx_strand_id
1 'polypeptide(L)' 'MSETLKPLILDLVAFVAEQPRPYAEVLDAWRTSCPRLTVWEDAVEAGLVACRDGMVEATAKGRGLLPKR' A
#
# COMPACT_ATOMS: atom_id res chain seq x y z
N MET A 1 -10.77 -6.30 -8.51
CA MET A 1 -9.82 -5.18 -8.56
C MET A 1 -10.36 -4.13 -9.52
N SER A 2 -10.82 -3.00 -9.00
CA SER A 2 -11.22 -1.87 -9.86
C SER A 2 -9.98 -1.35 -10.58
N GLU A 3 -9.92 -1.44 -11.91
CA GLU A 3 -8.81 -0.89 -12.71
C GLU A 3 -8.49 0.57 -12.35
N THR A 4 -9.52 1.33 -11.95
CA THR A 4 -9.44 2.72 -11.49
C THR A 4 -8.57 2.93 -10.24
N LEU A 5 -8.43 1.93 -9.38
CA LEU A 5 -7.68 2.06 -8.11
C LEU A 5 -6.22 1.59 -8.22
N LYS A 6 -5.83 0.94 -9.33
CA LYS A 6 -4.46 0.45 -9.52
C LYS A 6 -3.38 1.52 -9.30
N PRO A 7 -3.52 2.77 -9.80
CA PRO A 7 -2.53 3.81 -9.54
C PRO A 7 -2.39 4.10 -8.04
N LEU A 8 -3.51 4.20 -7.32
CA LEU A 8 -3.51 4.47 -5.87
C LEU A 8 -2.91 3.30 -5.06
N ILE A 9 -3.15 2.06 -5.50
CA ILE A 9 -2.52 0.86 -4.91
C ILE A 9 -1.00 0.92 -5.08
N LEU A 10 -0.52 1.27 -6.28
CA LEU A 10 0.92 1.40 -6.52
C LEU A 10 1.52 2.59 -5.76
N ASP A 11 0.80 3.69 -5.59
CA ASP A 11 1.22 4.82 -4.77
C ASP A 11 1.36 4.42 -3.28
N LEU A 12 0.42 3.61 -2.76
CA LEU A 12 0.52 3.06 -1.40
C LEU A 12 1.75 2.14 -1.27
N VAL A 13 1.96 1.27 -2.24
CA VAL A 13 3.12 0.37 -2.26
C VAL A 13 4.42 1.18 -2.32
N ALA A 14 4.48 2.23 -3.13
CA ALA A 14 5.65 3.12 -3.22
C ALA A 14 5.90 3.81 -1.87
N PHE A 15 4.85 4.34 -1.25
CA PHE A 15 4.91 5.03 0.04
C PHE A 15 5.52 4.18 1.16
N VAL A 16 5.19 2.89 1.23
CA VAL A 16 5.76 1.95 2.22
C VAL A 16 7.00 1.20 1.73
N ALA A 17 7.35 1.32 0.44
CA ALA A 17 8.60 0.80 -0.11
C ALA A 17 9.79 1.72 0.18
N GLU A 18 9.54 3.03 0.29
CA GLU A 18 10.55 4.02 0.73
C GLU A 18 11.06 3.70 2.13
N GLN A 19 10.14 3.42 3.06
CA GLN A 19 10.46 3.05 4.43
C GLN A 19 9.30 2.25 5.06
N PRO A 20 9.60 1.20 5.85
CA PRO A 20 8.63 0.60 6.77
C PRO A 20 8.00 1.65 7.69
N ARG A 21 6.67 1.68 7.77
CA ARG A 21 5.92 2.68 8.57
C ARG A 21 4.94 2.02 9.53
N PRO A 22 4.67 2.60 10.71
CA PRO A 22 3.64 2.09 11.60
C PRO A 22 2.27 2.01 10.93
N TYR A 23 1.50 0.96 11.22
CA TYR A 23 0.15 0.77 10.69
C TYR A 23 -0.77 1.97 10.92
N ALA A 24 -0.70 2.57 12.11
CA ALA A 24 -1.48 3.76 12.43
C ALA A 24 -1.13 4.96 11.55
N GLU A 25 0.15 5.15 11.22
CA GLU A 25 0.60 6.24 10.34
C GLU A 25 0.14 6.00 8.90
N VAL A 26 0.25 4.76 8.42
CA VAL A 26 -0.26 4.39 7.09
C VAL A 26 -1.76 4.60 7.02
N LEU A 27 -2.52 4.14 8.01
CA LEU A 27 -3.96 4.35 8.06
C LEU A 27 -4.33 5.83 8.12
N ASP A 28 -3.60 6.66 8.86
CA ASP A 28 -3.88 8.09 8.97
C ASP A 28 -3.58 8.84 7.67
N ALA A 29 -2.42 8.57 7.06
CA ALA A 29 -2.02 9.13 5.77
C ALA A 29 -2.98 8.76 4.63
N TRP A 30 -3.59 7.56 4.70
CA TRP A 30 -4.51 7.04 3.70
C TRP A 30 -6.00 7.14 4.12
N ARG A 31 -6.33 7.86 5.19
CA ARG A 31 -7.69 7.89 5.79
C ARG A 31 -8.76 8.62 4.98
N THR A 32 -8.41 9.37 3.95
CA THR A 32 -9.35 10.35 3.37
C THR A 32 -10.35 9.73 2.39
N SER A 33 -11.64 10.03 2.57
CA SER A 33 -12.81 9.84 1.68
C SER A 33 -12.76 8.75 0.57
N CYS A 34 -13.25 7.54 0.92
CA CYS A 34 -14.05 6.60 0.12
C CYS A 34 -13.62 6.16 -1.31
N PRO A 35 -12.32 6.04 -1.62
CA PRO A 35 -11.86 4.70 -2.03
C PRO A 35 -10.54 4.28 -1.39
N ARG A 36 -10.03 5.03 -0.41
CA ARG A 36 -8.70 4.75 0.15
C ARG A 36 -8.67 3.56 1.12
N LEU A 37 -9.80 3.24 1.77
CA LEU A 37 -9.91 1.99 2.56
C LEU A 37 -9.82 0.76 1.63
N THR A 38 -10.51 0.81 0.48
CA THR A 38 -10.44 -0.26 -0.51
C THR A 38 -9.05 -0.38 -1.14
N VAL A 39 -8.28 0.71 -1.24
CA VAL A 39 -6.87 0.65 -1.69
C VAL A 39 -5.99 -0.13 -0.70
N TRP A 40 -6.16 0.11 0.61
CA TRP A 40 -5.45 -0.65 1.63
C TRP A 40 -5.81 -2.15 1.57
N GLU A 41 -7.11 -2.46 1.54
CA GLU A 41 -7.61 -3.83 1.47
C GLU A 41 -7.12 -4.55 0.20
N ASP A 42 -7.25 -3.91 -0.97
CA ASP A 42 -6.79 -4.46 -2.25
C ASP A 42 -5.27 -4.69 -2.24
N ALA A 43 -4.47 -3.80 -1.65
CA ALA A 43 -3.02 -3.94 -1.58
C ALA A 43 -2.59 -5.10 -0.67
N VAL A 44 -3.29 -5.29 0.45
CA VAL A 44 -3.06 -6.41 1.38
C VAL A 44 -3.51 -7.72 0.76
N GLU A 45 -4.70 -7.77 0.16
CA GLU A 45 -5.26 -8.97 -0.50
C GLU A 45 -4.41 -9.39 -1.69
N ALA A 46 -3.93 -8.43 -2.47
CA ALA A 46 -3.00 -8.69 -3.57
C ALA A 46 -1.58 -9.07 -3.09
N GLY A 47 -1.30 -9.02 -1.79
CA GLY A 47 -0.01 -9.35 -1.19
C GLY A 47 1.11 -8.40 -1.60
N LEU A 48 0.78 -7.15 -1.92
CA LEU A 48 1.74 -6.11 -2.33
C LEU A 48 2.36 -5.41 -1.12
N VAL A 49 1.61 -5.35 -0.02
CA VAL A 49 2.07 -4.87 1.28
C VAL A 49 1.84 -5.93 2.36
N ALA A 50 2.63 -5.88 3.43
CA ALA A 50 2.46 -6.75 4.59
C ALA A 50 2.62 -5.92 5.87
N CYS A 51 1.81 -6.24 6.89
CA CYS A 51 1.97 -5.70 8.24
C CYS A 51 2.68 -6.75 9.12
N ARG A 52 3.87 -6.43 9.62
CA ARG A 52 4.68 -7.27 10.53
C ARG A 52 5.03 -6.45 11.75
N ASP A 53 4.73 -6.98 12.94
CA ASP A 53 5.03 -6.30 14.22
C ASP A 53 4.49 -4.86 14.32
N GLY A 54 3.34 -4.60 13.67
CA GLY A 54 2.73 -3.26 13.61
C GLY A 54 3.35 -2.31 12.59
N MET A 55 4.33 -2.77 11.82
CA MET A 55 4.99 -2.04 10.73
C MET A 55 4.51 -2.55 9.37
N VAL A 56 4.12 -1.64 8.51
CA VAL A 56 3.70 -1.90 7.14
C VAL A 56 4.88 -1.74 6.19
N GLU A 57 5.09 -2.73 5.35
CA GLU A 57 6.20 -2.78 4.41
C GLU A 57 5.74 -3.26 3.03
N ALA A 58 6.37 -2.75 1.98
CA ALA A 58 6.18 -3.29 0.62
C ALA A 58 6.84 -4.67 0.51
N THR A 59 6.06 -5.66 0.08
CA THR A 59 6.56 -7.01 -0.19
C THR A 59 7.45 -7.02 -1.43
N ALA A 60 8.20 -8.10 -1.64
CA ALA A 60 8.96 -8.31 -2.88
C ALA A 60 8.07 -8.19 -4.13
N LYS A 61 6.83 -8.69 -4.05
CA LYS A 61 5.84 -8.59 -5.13
C LYS A 61 5.44 -7.13 -5.38
N GLY A 62 5.12 -6.39 -4.32
CA GLY A 62 4.78 -4.96 -4.42
C GLY A 62 5.91 -4.15 -5.04
N ARG A 63 7.14 -4.32 -4.54
CA ARG A 63 8.34 -3.63 -5.07
C ARG A 63 8.58 -3.93 -6.54
N GLY A 64 8.30 -5.15 -7.00
CA GLY A 64 8.46 -5.55 -8.40
C GLY A 64 7.49 -4.85 -9.38
N LEU A 65 6.39 -4.27 -8.89
CA LEU A 65 5.41 -3.54 -9.69
C LEU A 65 5.69 -2.03 -9.75
N LEU A 66 6.61 -1.53 -8.91
CA LEU A 66 6.96 -0.12 -8.93
C LEU A 66 7.80 0.21 -10.17
N PRO A 67 7.58 1.38 -10.79
CA PRO A 67 8.42 1.83 -11.89
C PRO A 67 9.87 1.96 -11.42
N LYS A 68 10.80 1.39 -12.17
CA LYS A 68 12.23 1.59 -11.96
C LYS A 68 12.57 3.01 -12.42
N ARG A 69 13.06 3.85 -11.51
CA ARG A 69 13.61 5.17 -11.85
C ARG A 69 14.92 5.04 -12.62
#